data_AF-X1KG95-F1
#
_entry.id   AF-X1KG95-F1
#
_cell.length_a   1.000
_cell.length_b   1.000
_cell.length_c   1.000
_cell.angle_alpha   90.00
_cell.angle_beta   90.00
_cell.angle_gamma   90.00
#
_symmetry.space_group_name_H-M   'P 1'
#
loop_
_entity.id
_entity.type
_entity.pdbx_description
1 polymer ?
#
loop_
_entity_poly.entity_id
_entity_poly.type
_entity_poly.pdbx_seq_one_letter_code
_entity_poly.pdbx_strand_id
1 'polypeptide(L)'
;LGKFSVSVRKRARYVNEDLCTGCGTCQTKCPSKTKSEFERGLGPRKAIYVPYAQAVPNVPVIDKDICIYFQKGKCRACEIFCEPKAIDFTQTDQIIELEVGAVILCPGFDEFDATIFGNYGYGKFSNVVTSIQFERMLNASGPFQGHLIRPSDRKPPQKIAWIQCVGSRDSHVAQNSYCSSVCCTYAIKEAVVAKEHSSIPLETAIFYIDIRT
;
A
#
# COMPACT_ATOMS: atom_id res chain seq x y z
N LEU A 1 -3.38 16.79 35.12
CA LEU A 1 -3.51 16.09 33.81
C LEU A 1 -3.00 17.04 32.73
N GLY A 2 -2.28 16.52 31.73
CA GLY A 2 -1.87 17.29 30.57
C GLY A 2 -0.50 17.97 30.64
N LYS A 3 0.51 17.24 31.10
CA LYS A 3 1.92 17.59 30.92
C LYS A 3 2.69 16.33 30.55
N PHE A 4 2.66 15.98 29.28
CA PHE A 4 3.41 14.85 28.73
C PHE A 4 4.68 15.36 28.08
N SER A 5 5.79 14.70 28.40
CA SER A 5 7.04 14.83 27.65
C SER A 5 7.13 13.65 26.69
N VAL A 6 7.22 13.92 25.39
CA VAL A 6 7.15 12.89 24.33
C VAL A 6 8.34 13.03 23.39
N SER A 7 9.02 11.92 23.16
CA SER A 7 10.12 11.82 22.21
C SER A 7 9.63 11.25 20.87
N VAL A 8 9.73 12.04 19.80
CA VAL A 8 9.36 11.65 18.44
C VAL A 8 10.62 11.36 17.64
N ARG A 9 10.76 10.12 17.16
CA ARG A 9 11.84 9.74 16.24
C ARG A 9 11.48 10.13 14.81
N LYS A 10 12.06 11.22 14.31
CA LYS A 10 12.03 11.59 12.89
C LYS A 10 13.05 10.75 12.14
N ARG A 11 12.57 9.72 11.43
CA ARG A 11 13.43 8.85 10.61
C ARG A 11 14.05 9.63 9.44
N ALA A 12 15.31 9.34 9.14
CA ALA A 12 16.00 9.91 8.00
C ALA A 12 15.35 9.47 6.68
N ARG A 13 15.05 10.44 5.81
CA ARG A 13 14.56 10.21 4.45
C ARG A 13 15.71 9.94 3.47
N TYR A 14 16.92 10.37 3.81
CA TYR A 14 18.09 10.51 2.94
C TYR A 14 17.87 11.50 1.79
N VAL A 15 16.91 12.40 1.99
CA VAL A 15 16.52 13.47 1.07
C VAL A 15 16.22 14.70 1.92
N ASN A 16 16.91 15.79 1.64
CA ASN A 16 16.69 17.08 2.26
C ASN A 16 15.33 17.65 1.80
N GLU A 17 14.42 17.84 2.75
CA GLU A 17 13.04 18.27 2.50
C GLU A 17 12.97 19.71 1.97
N ASP A 18 13.89 20.59 2.37
CA ASP A 18 13.89 22.01 2.00
C ASP A 18 14.40 22.24 0.57
N LEU A 19 15.26 21.34 0.07
CA LEU A 19 15.81 21.40 -1.29
C LEU A 19 14.97 20.59 -2.30
N CYS A 20 14.18 19.63 -1.83
CA CYS A 20 13.49 18.71 -2.72
C CYS A 20 12.28 19.37 -3.40
N THR A 21 12.21 19.27 -4.72
CA THR A 21 11.08 19.77 -5.51
C THR A 21 10.00 18.73 -5.79
N GLY A 22 10.20 17.47 -5.38
CA GLY A 22 9.24 16.39 -5.63
C GLY A 22 9.11 15.96 -7.11
N CYS A 23 10.07 16.32 -7.98
CA CYS A 23 9.97 16.10 -9.44
C CYS A 23 9.99 14.62 -9.89
N GLY A 24 10.48 13.71 -9.05
CA GLY A 24 10.48 12.26 -9.32
C GLY A 24 11.60 11.73 -10.23
N THR A 25 12.50 12.58 -10.76
CA THR A 25 13.62 12.13 -11.62
C THR A 25 14.49 11.06 -10.96
N CYS A 26 14.78 11.20 -9.68
CA CYS A 26 15.56 10.22 -8.93
C CYS A 26 14.89 8.82 -8.85
N GLN A 27 13.56 8.78 -8.84
CA GLN A 27 12.77 7.54 -8.82
C GLN A 27 12.87 6.83 -10.18
N THR A 28 12.75 7.57 -11.28
CA THR A 28 12.83 6.98 -12.63
C THR A 28 14.21 6.39 -12.92
N LYS A 29 15.27 7.04 -12.43
CA LYS A 29 16.68 6.62 -12.65
C LYS A 29 17.16 5.56 -11.67
N CYS A 30 16.45 5.28 -10.58
CA CYS A 30 16.84 4.26 -9.62
C CYS A 30 16.78 2.86 -10.25
N PRO A 31 17.88 2.08 -10.25
CA PRO A 31 17.88 0.72 -10.81
C PRO A 31 17.22 -0.30 -9.88
N SER A 32 17.22 -0.06 -8.56
CA SER A 32 16.68 -0.99 -7.58
C SER A 32 15.15 -1.06 -7.64
N LYS A 33 14.58 -2.27 -7.47
CA LYS A 33 13.15 -2.54 -7.52
C LYS A 33 12.76 -3.53 -6.42
N THR A 34 11.60 -3.33 -5.83
CA THR A 34 10.94 -4.26 -4.91
C THR A 34 9.43 -4.23 -5.13
N LYS A 35 8.67 -5.07 -4.42
CA LYS A 35 7.21 -5.00 -4.35
C LYS A 35 6.77 -3.77 -3.54
N SER A 36 5.79 -3.03 -4.04
CA SER A 36 5.21 -1.89 -3.32
C SER A 36 4.23 -2.34 -2.25
N GLU A 37 4.43 -1.88 -1.02
CA GLU A 37 3.55 -2.13 0.12
C GLU A 37 2.22 -1.39 -0.07
N PHE A 38 2.27 -0.16 -0.59
CA PHE A 38 1.07 0.64 -0.90
C PHE A 38 0.20 -0.03 -1.98
N GLU A 39 0.83 -0.64 -2.98
CA GLU A 39 0.14 -1.41 -4.02
C GLU A 39 -0.11 -2.87 -3.63
N ARG A 40 0.05 -3.23 -2.35
CA ARG A 40 -0.18 -4.58 -1.82
C ARG A 40 0.52 -5.69 -2.62
N GLY A 41 1.74 -5.39 -3.09
CA GLY A 41 2.60 -6.29 -3.83
C GLY A 41 2.21 -6.53 -5.30
N LEU A 42 1.17 -5.87 -5.82
CA LEU A 42 0.72 -6.01 -7.21
C LEU A 42 1.61 -5.28 -8.23
N GLY A 43 2.33 -4.25 -7.76
CA GLY A 43 3.22 -3.43 -8.57
C GLY A 43 4.60 -3.26 -7.93
N PRO A 44 5.63 -2.97 -8.73
CA PRO A 44 6.94 -2.66 -8.20
C PRO A 44 7.03 -1.21 -7.70
N ARG A 45 7.86 -0.97 -6.69
CA ARG A 45 8.40 0.36 -6.37
C ARG A 45 9.93 0.36 -6.45
N LYS A 46 10.51 1.55 -6.39
CA LYS A 46 11.96 1.78 -6.38
C LYS A 46 12.48 1.90 -4.93
N ALA A 47 13.80 1.86 -4.77
CA ALA A 47 14.40 2.08 -3.45
C ALA A 47 14.23 3.54 -2.99
N ILE A 48 14.33 4.51 -3.89
CA ILE A 48 13.88 5.89 -3.65
C ILE A 48 12.47 6.05 -4.20
N TYR A 49 11.51 6.39 -3.35
CA TYR A 49 10.10 6.38 -3.71
C TYR A 49 9.29 7.41 -2.93
N VAL A 50 8.14 7.79 -3.48
CA VAL A 50 7.03 8.40 -2.76
C VAL A 50 5.92 7.34 -2.66
N PRO A 51 5.19 7.19 -1.53
CA PRO A 51 4.21 6.12 -1.37
C PRO A 51 3.11 6.10 -2.44
N TYR A 52 2.63 7.28 -2.86
CA TYR A 52 1.65 7.46 -3.93
C TYR A 52 1.77 8.85 -4.57
N ALA A 53 1.18 9.06 -5.74
CA ALA A 53 1.40 10.27 -6.55
C ALA A 53 1.00 11.58 -5.86
N GLN A 54 0.00 11.55 -4.98
CA GLN A 54 -0.52 12.71 -4.25
C GLN A 54 -0.05 12.75 -2.78
N ALA A 55 1.05 12.08 -2.44
CA ALA A 55 1.51 12.02 -1.05
C ALA A 55 1.91 13.41 -0.52
N VAL A 56 1.63 13.63 0.78
CA VAL A 56 1.97 14.86 1.48
C VAL A 56 2.82 14.53 2.72
N PRO A 57 4.03 15.10 2.87
CA PRO A 57 4.73 15.94 1.89
C PRO A 57 5.17 15.13 0.66
N ASN A 58 5.21 15.76 -0.52
CA ASN A 58 5.66 15.13 -1.76
C ASN A 58 7.20 15.09 -1.84
N VAL A 59 7.83 14.47 -0.84
CA VAL A 59 9.27 14.29 -0.73
C VAL A 59 9.57 12.78 -0.69
N PRO A 60 10.40 12.26 -1.59
CA PRO A 60 10.74 10.85 -1.60
C PRO A 60 11.57 10.45 -0.37
N VAL A 61 11.55 9.17 -0.07
CA VAL A 61 12.39 8.52 0.94
C VAL A 61 13.21 7.41 0.28
N ILE A 62 14.46 7.22 0.74
CA ILE A 62 15.30 6.09 0.36
C ILE A 62 15.15 4.96 1.37
N ASP A 63 14.69 3.81 0.89
CA ASP A 63 14.67 2.55 1.62
C ASP A 63 16.08 1.94 1.67
N LYS A 64 16.68 1.94 2.87
CA LYS A 64 18.03 1.40 3.10
C LYS A 64 18.14 -0.08 2.80
N ASP A 65 17.08 -0.85 3.07
CA ASP A 65 17.12 -2.31 3.01
C ASP A 65 17.18 -2.82 1.58
N ILE A 66 16.92 -1.94 0.60
CA ILE A 66 16.80 -2.27 -0.83
C ILE A 66 17.70 -1.37 -1.69
N CYS A 67 18.19 -0.26 -1.14
CA CYS A 67 19.08 0.67 -1.82
C CYS A 67 20.48 0.07 -2.02
N ILE A 68 20.92 -0.02 -3.28
CA ILE A 68 22.24 -0.56 -3.65
C ILE A 68 23.39 0.27 -3.06
N TYR A 69 23.19 1.58 -2.84
CA TYR A 69 24.18 2.41 -2.13
C TYR A 69 24.40 1.91 -0.70
N PHE A 70 23.33 1.78 0.07
CA PHE A 70 23.42 1.37 1.48
C PHE A 70 23.85 -0.09 1.63
N GLN A 71 23.46 -0.96 0.71
CA GLN A 71 23.88 -2.37 0.74
C GLN A 71 25.31 -2.61 0.27
N LYS A 72 25.80 -1.89 -0.75
CA LYS A 72 27.04 -2.23 -1.48
C LYS A 72 28.00 -1.05 -1.70
N GLY A 73 27.63 0.17 -1.35
CA GLY A 73 28.46 1.38 -1.43
C GLY A 73 28.69 1.97 -2.82
N LYS A 74 28.04 1.46 -3.88
CA LYS A 74 28.44 1.78 -5.28
C LYS A 74 27.45 2.62 -6.09
N CYS A 75 26.15 2.56 -5.81
CA CYS A 75 25.15 3.22 -6.66
C CYS A 75 24.89 4.66 -6.19
N ARG A 76 25.03 5.66 -7.07
CA ARG A 76 24.72 7.08 -6.77
C ARG A 76 23.80 7.71 -7.81
N ALA A 77 23.05 6.92 -8.56
CA ALA A 77 22.21 7.41 -9.66
C ALA A 77 21.20 8.49 -9.20
N CYS A 78 20.53 8.28 -8.07
CA CYS A 78 19.56 9.26 -7.55
C CYS A 78 20.21 10.61 -7.20
N GLU A 79 21.44 10.61 -6.68
CA GLU A 79 22.22 11.81 -6.37
C GLU A 79 22.68 12.52 -7.65
N ILE A 80 23.23 11.78 -8.62
CA ILE A 80 23.73 12.31 -9.89
C ILE A 80 22.63 13.05 -10.68
N PHE A 81 21.41 12.51 -10.71
CA PHE A 81 20.29 13.07 -11.48
C PHE A 81 19.40 14.04 -10.67
N CYS A 82 19.78 14.39 -9.44
CA CYS A 82 19.03 15.33 -8.61
C CYS A 82 19.58 16.75 -8.80
N GLU A 83 18.94 17.55 -9.65
CA GLU A 83 19.37 18.94 -9.91
C GLU A 83 19.44 19.81 -8.63
N PRO A 84 18.47 19.76 -7.70
CA PRO A 84 18.56 20.52 -6.46
C PRO A 84 19.60 19.99 -5.46
N LYS A 85 20.26 18.86 -5.77
CA LYS A 85 21.21 18.18 -4.88
C LYS A 85 20.61 17.87 -3.50
N ALA A 86 19.35 17.44 -3.48
CA ALA A 86 18.62 17.14 -2.26
C ALA A 86 18.97 15.76 -1.66
N ILE A 87 19.65 14.87 -2.37
CA ILE A 87 20.01 13.54 -1.85
C ILE A 87 21.13 13.66 -0.81
N ASP A 88 20.90 13.15 0.39
CA ASP A 88 21.90 13.12 1.47
C ASP A 88 21.92 11.74 2.13
N PHE A 89 22.89 10.90 1.75
CA PHE A 89 23.05 9.56 2.32
C PHE A 89 23.57 9.56 3.76
N THR A 90 24.06 10.70 4.27
CA THR A 90 24.63 10.82 5.62
C THR A 90 23.60 11.20 6.66
N GLN A 91 22.38 11.56 6.24
CA GLN A 91 21.28 11.90 7.13
C GLN A 91 21.04 10.78 8.17
N THR A 92 20.88 11.18 9.43
CA THR A 92 20.58 10.29 10.55
C THR A 92 19.22 10.60 11.15
N ASP A 93 18.67 9.63 11.86
CA ASP A 93 17.41 9.81 12.58
C ASP A 93 17.58 10.88 13.66
N GLN A 94 16.57 11.72 13.82
CA GLN A 94 16.54 12.78 14.81
C GLN A 94 15.51 12.45 15.88
N ILE A 95 15.83 12.76 17.14
CA ILE A 95 14.87 12.72 18.24
C ILE A 95 14.39 14.14 18.49
N ILE A 96 13.08 14.33 18.45
CA ILE A 96 12.41 15.59 18.70
C ILE A 96 11.65 15.44 20.01
N GLU A 97 12.04 16.21 21.03
CA GLU A 97 11.34 16.25 22.31
C GLU A 97 10.22 17.30 22.24
N LEU A 98 9.02 16.90 22.65
CA LEU A 98 7.81 17.73 22.63
C LEU A 98 7.12 17.68 24.00
N GLU A 99 6.75 18.85 24.51
CA GLU A 99 5.87 18.97 25.67
C GLU A 99 4.43 19.19 25.17
N VAL A 100 3.53 18.27 25.51
CA VAL A 100 2.14 18.29 25.03
C VAL A 100 1.12 18.14 26.15
N GLY A 101 -0.05 18.75 25.96
CA GLY A 101 -1.17 18.69 26.90
C GLY A 101 -2.03 17.42 26.78
N ALA A 102 -2.03 16.75 25.64
CA ALA A 102 -2.81 15.54 25.40
C ALA A 102 -2.20 14.72 24.27
N VAL A 103 -2.49 13.41 24.25
CA VAL A 103 -2.12 12.48 23.18
C VAL A 103 -3.39 11.76 22.72
N ILE A 104 -3.63 11.76 21.40
CA ILE A 104 -4.76 11.06 20.78
C ILE A 104 -4.19 9.91 19.95
N LEU A 105 -4.64 8.68 20.23
CA LEU A 105 -4.19 7.49 19.49
C LEU A 105 -5.10 7.23 18.29
N CYS A 106 -4.55 7.40 17.09
CA CYS A 106 -5.23 7.10 15.81
C CYS A 106 -4.37 6.20 14.89
N PRO A 107 -3.86 5.04 15.34
CA PRO A 107 -2.98 4.19 14.52
C PRO A 107 -3.70 3.52 13.34
N GLY A 108 -5.04 3.50 13.33
CA GLY A 108 -5.84 2.86 12.29
C GLY A 108 -5.98 1.36 12.50
N PHE A 109 -5.92 0.59 11.42
CA PHE A 109 -6.07 -0.86 11.40
C PHE A 109 -5.21 -1.47 10.29
N ASP A 110 -4.97 -2.77 10.37
CA ASP A 110 -4.33 -3.56 9.32
C ASP A 110 -5.31 -4.57 8.71
N GLU A 111 -5.01 -5.01 7.48
CA GLU A 111 -5.77 -6.04 6.79
C GLU A 111 -5.50 -7.42 7.41
N PHE A 112 -6.52 -8.27 7.43
CA PHE A 112 -6.37 -9.65 7.85
C PHE A 112 -5.50 -10.45 6.86
N ASP A 113 -4.56 -11.26 7.37
CA ASP A 113 -3.74 -12.13 6.54
C ASP A 113 -4.51 -13.37 6.06
N ALA A 114 -5.04 -13.28 4.84
CA ALA A 114 -5.81 -14.37 4.23
C ALA A 114 -4.99 -15.62 3.88
N THR A 115 -3.65 -15.62 4.00
CA THR A 115 -2.83 -16.81 3.72
C THR A 115 -3.10 -17.93 4.73
N ILE A 116 -3.62 -17.59 5.90
CA ILE A 116 -4.01 -18.53 6.97
C ILE A 116 -5.19 -19.40 6.50
N PHE A 117 -6.07 -18.89 5.64
CA PHE A 117 -7.14 -19.67 5.01
C PHE A 117 -6.65 -20.39 3.75
N GLY A 118 -5.95 -21.50 3.96
CA GLY A 118 -5.40 -22.30 2.85
C GLY A 118 -6.44 -22.79 1.83
N ASN A 119 -7.71 -22.94 2.24
CA ASN A 119 -8.82 -23.37 1.38
C ASN A 119 -9.25 -22.33 0.33
N TYR A 120 -9.00 -21.04 0.55
CA TYR A 120 -9.28 -20.00 -0.44
C TYR A 120 -8.12 -19.75 -1.40
N GLY A 121 -6.93 -20.28 -1.09
CA GLY A 121 -5.78 -20.27 -2.01
C GLY A 121 -5.15 -18.89 -2.21
N TYR A 122 -5.37 -17.94 -1.29
CA TYR A 122 -4.64 -16.67 -1.26
C TYR A 122 -3.13 -16.93 -1.11
N GLY A 123 -2.32 -16.23 -1.91
CA GLY A 123 -0.87 -16.47 -2.01
C GLY A 123 -0.46 -17.65 -2.89
N LYS A 124 -1.39 -18.56 -3.25
CA LYS A 124 -1.15 -19.68 -4.18
C LYS A 124 -1.67 -19.38 -5.59
N PHE A 125 -2.88 -18.82 -5.70
CA PHE A 125 -3.51 -18.52 -6.97
C PHE A 125 -3.43 -17.01 -7.26
N SER A 126 -2.81 -16.63 -8.38
CA SER A 126 -2.59 -15.21 -8.72
C SER A 126 -3.88 -14.40 -8.89
N ASN A 127 -5.01 -15.06 -9.16
CA ASN A 127 -6.31 -14.40 -9.35
C ASN A 127 -7.17 -14.38 -8.08
N VAL A 128 -6.64 -14.88 -6.95
CA VAL A 128 -7.25 -14.69 -5.63
C VAL A 128 -6.56 -13.50 -5.00
N VAL A 129 -7.30 -12.39 -4.88
CA VAL A 129 -6.82 -11.12 -4.34
C VAL A 129 -7.69 -10.68 -3.17
N THR A 130 -7.12 -9.87 -2.27
CA THR A 130 -7.91 -9.24 -1.21
C THR A 130 -8.72 -8.06 -1.73
N SER A 131 -9.67 -7.56 -0.93
CA SER A 131 -10.44 -6.35 -1.27
C SER A 131 -9.52 -5.13 -1.42
N ILE A 132 -8.53 -4.96 -0.54
CA ILE A 132 -7.60 -3.83 -0.64
C ILE A 132 -6.71 -3.96 -1.89
N GLN A 133 -6.29 -5.17 -2.25
CA GLN A 133 -5.63 -5.39 -3.55
C GLN A 133 -6.53 -5.01 -4.72
N PHE A 134 -7.80 -5.40 -4.68
CA PHE A 134 -8.77 -5.06 -5.72
C PHE A 134 -8.99 -3.55 -5.84
N GLU A 135 -9.05 -2.82 -4.72
CA GLU A 135 -9.03 -1.35 -4.71
C GLU A 135 -7.82 -0.77 -5.42
N ARG A 136 -6.63 -1.32 -5.14
CA ARG A 136 -5.40 -0.88 -5.82
C ARG A 136 -5.44 -1.18 -7.32
N MET A 137 -6.02 -2.30 -7.74
CA MET A 137 -6.18 -2.65 -9.16
C MET A 137 -7.05 -1.63 -9.91
N LEU A 138 -8.18 -1.22 -9.32
CA LEU A 138 -9.13 -0.30 -9.95
C LEU A 138 -8.81 1.18 -9.74
N ASN A 139 -7.87 1.51 -8.84
CA ASN A 139 -7.41 2.87 -8.68
C ASN A 139 -6.70 3.38 -9.95
N ALA A 140 -7.05 4.57 -10.42
CA ALA A 140 -6.46 5.19 -11.61
C ALA A 140 -4.94 5.43 -11.51
N SER A 141 -4.43 5.68 -10.30
CA SER A 141 -2.99 5.78 -10.00
C SER A 141 -2.38 4.46 -9.50
N GLY A 142 -3.14 3.37 -9.53
CA GLY A 142 -2.70 2.03 -9.13
C GLY A 142 -1.90 1.30 -10.21
N PRO A 143 -1.41 0.09 -9.92
CA PRO A 143 -0.51 -0.68 -10.78
C PRO A 143 -1.10 -1.05 -12.13
N PHE A 144 -2.42 -1.13 -12.24
CA PHE A 144 -3.13 -1.45 -13.47
C PHE A 144 -3.86 -0.24 -14.06
N GLN A 145 -3.61 0.97 -13.54
CA GLN A 145 -4.16 2.24 -14.05
C GLN A 145 -5.69 2.25 -14.15
N GLY A 146 -6.36 1.54 -13.25
CA GLY A 146 -7.81 1.41 -13.23
C GLY A 146 -8.39 0.37 -14.19
N HIS A 147 -7.55 -0.38 -14.92
CA HIS A 147 -8.02 -1.45 -15.80
C HIS A 147 -8.33 -2.72 -15.01
N LEU A 148 -9.57 -3.21 -15.16
CA LEU A 148 -10.02 -4.47 -14.56
C LEU A 148 -9.41 -5.66 -15.33
N ILE A 149 -8.25 -6.15 -14.86
CA ILE A 149 -7.52 -7.26 -15.46
C ILE A 149 -7.11 -8.30 -14.43
N ARG A 150 -7.07 -9.57 -14.84
CA ARG A 150 -6.59 -10.66 -14.00
C ARG A 150 -5.06 -10.57 -13.81
N PRO A 151 -4.53 -10.69 -12.58
CA PRO A 151 -3.08 -10.64 -12.37
C PRO A 151 -2.30 -11.75 -13.09
N SER A 152 -2.91 -12.92 -13.31
CA SER A 152 -2.24 -14.07 -13.93
C SER A 152 -1.88 -13.86 -15.39
N ASP A 153 -2.78 -13.29 -16.19
CA ASP A 153 -2.67 -13.25 -17.65
C ASP A 153 -3.05 -11.91 -18.28
N ARG A 154 -3.35 -10.91 -17.44
CA ARG A 154 -3.68 -9.54 -17.85
C ARG A 154 -4.92 -9.43 -18.74
N LYS A 155 -5.79 -10.44 -18.75
CA LYS A 155 -7.05 -10.42 -19.49
C LYS A 155 -8.21 -9.92 -18.63
N PRO A 156 -9.23 -9.27 -19.22
CA PRO A 156 -10.45 -8.94 -18.50
C PRO A 156 -11.14 -10.20 -17.95
N PRO A 157 -11.62 -10.19 -16.69
CA PRO A 157 -12.44 -11.26 -16.15
C PRO A 157 -13.87 -11.18 -16.70
N GLN A 158 -14.49 -12.33 -16.98
CA GLN A 158 -15.92 -12.41 -17.30
C GLN A 158 -16.80 -12.63 -16.06
N LYS A 159 -16.20 -13.18 -14.99
CA LYS A 159 -16.88 -13.50 -13.74
C LYS A 159 -15.99 -13.15 -12.56
N ILE A 160 -16.55 -12.49 -11.54
CA ILE A 160 -15.86 -12.20 -10.27
C ILE A 160 -16.77 -12.62 -9.11
N ALA A 161 -16.14 -13.24 -8.11
CA ALA A 161 -16.76 -13.62 -6.85
C ALA A 161 -16.11 -12.88 -5.69
N TRP A 162 -16.93 -12.27 -4.83
CA TRP A 162 -16.51 -11.73 -3.54
C TRP A 162 -16.94 -12.67 -2.44
N ILE A 163 -16.03 -13.00 -1.52
CA ILE A 163 -16.31 -13.86 -0.37
C ILE A 163 -16.29 -12.96 0.88
N GLN A 164 -17.42 -12.88 1.57
CA GLN A 164 -17.53 -12.08 2.78
C GLN A 164 -17.00 -12.80 4.01
N CYS A 165 -16.74 -12.04 5.07
CA CYS A 165 -16.32 -12.54 6.38
C CYS A 165 -14.99 -13.31 6.38
N VAL A 166 -14.15 -13.17 5.36
CA VAL A 166 -12.80 -13.74 5.40
C VAL A 166 -12.00 -13.07 6.53
N GLY A 167 -11.65 -13.84 7.57
CA GLY A 167 -10.95 -13.32 8.75
C GLY A 167 -11.85 -12.65 9.80
N SER A 168 -13.18 -12.74 9.69
CA SER A 168 -14.14 -12.13 10.62
C SER A 168 -15.34 -13.05 10.84
N ARG A 169 -15.99 -12.95 12.00
CA ARG A 169 -17.07 -13.86 12.41
C ARG A 169 -16.68 -15.33 12.27
N ASP A 170 -15.42 -15.64 12.55
CA ASP A 170 -14.85 -16.98 12.52
C ASP A 170 -14.08 -17.23 13.81
N SER A 171 -14.63 -18.08 14.68
CA SER A 171 -14.02 -18.51 15.94
C SER A 171 -13.05 -19.68 15.78
N HIS A 172 -12.86 -20.21 14.57
CA HIS A 172 -11.99 -21.35 14.31
C HIS A 172 -10.62 -20.92 13.81
N VAL A 173 -10.51 -20.58 12.52
CA VAL A 173 -9.21 -20.37 11.87
C VAL A 173 -8.68 -18.98 12.20
N ALA A 174 -9.51 -17.95 12.04
CA ALA A 174 -9.13 -16.57 12.31
C ALA A 174 -9.20 -16.21 13.82
N GLN A 175 -9.96 -16.97 14.62
CA GLN A 175 -10.26 -16.66 16.03
C GLN A 175 -10.82 -15.24 16.26
N ASN A 176 -11.45 -14.66 15.24
CA ASN A 176 -12.05 -13.34 15.23
C ASN A 176 -13.57 -13.47 15.24
N SER A 177 -14.19 -13.43 16.43
CA SER A 177 -15.65 -13.54 16.56
C SER A 177 -16.41 -12.27 16.16
N TYR A 178 -15.70 -11.15 15.96
CA TYR A 178 -16.29 -9.86 15.63
C TYR A 178 -16.56 -9.69 14.13
N CYS A 179 -17.41 -8.71 13.81
CA CYS A 179 -17.66 -8.26 12.44
C CYS A 179 -16.76 -7.06 12.10
N SER A 180 -16.06 -7.09 10.97
CA SER A 180 -15.24 -5.97 10.49
C SER A 180 -16.04 -4.75 10.00
N SER A 181 -17.38 -4.81 10.06
CA SER A 181 -18.35 -3.72 9.86
C SER A 181 -18.41 -3.07 8.47
N VAL A 182 -17.32 -3.06 7.70
CA VAL A 182 -17.24 -2.34 6.41
C VAL A 182 -17.24 -3.27 5.19
N CYS A 183 -17.03 -4.57 5.38
CA CYS A 183 -16.75 -5.50 4.29
C CYS A 183 -17.92 -5.73 3.33
N CYS A 184 -19.14 -5.76 3.85
CA CYS A 184 -20.33 -5.87 3.01
C CYS A 184 -20.46 -4.62 2.11
N THR A 185 -20.31 -3.43 2.68
CA THR A 185 -20.44 -2.17 1.95
C THR A 185 -19.36 -2.00 0.89
N TYR A 186 -18.07 -2.24 1.23
CA TYR A 186 -17.02 -2.10 0.22
C TYR A 186 -17.15 -3.15 -0.89
N ALA A 187 -17.64 -4.37 -0.60
CA ALA A 187 -17.77 -5.40 -1.63
C ALA A 187 -18.92 -5.10 -2.61
N ILE A 188 -20.02 -4.54 -2.11
CA ILE A 188 -21.10 -4.02 -2.97
C ILE A 188 -20.57 -2.90 -3.86
N LYS A 189 -19.85 -1.95 -3.29
CA LYS A 189 -19.21 -0.86 -4.04
C LYS A 189 -18.23 -1.40 -5.08
N GLU A 190 -17.34 -2.31 -4.70
CA GLU A 190 -16.38 -2.95 -5.60
C GLU A 190 -17.08 -3.67 -6.76
N ALA A 191 -18.17 -4.39 -6.50
CA ALA A 191 -18.93 -5.08 -7.54
C ALA A 191 -19.59 -4.11 -8.53
N VAL A 192 -20.09 -2.97 -8.05
CA VAL A 192 -20.63 -1.90 -8.91
C VAL A 192 -19.53 -1.27 -9.76
N VAL A 193 -18.44 -0.83 -9.13
CA VAL A 193 -17.30 -0.20 -9.82
C VAL A 193 -16.64 -1.16 -10.80
N ALA A 194 -16.56 -2.45 -10.49
CA ALA A 194 -16.04 -3.46 -11.41
C ALA A 194 -16.88 -3.54 -12.69
N LYS A 195 -18.21 -3.44 -12.60
CA LYS A 195 -19.08 -3.43 -13.79
C LYS A 195 -18.88 -2.15 -14.61
N GLU A 196 -18.72 -1.00 -13.95
CA GLU A 196 -18.45 0.28 -14.63
C GLU A 196 -17.11 0.29 -15.37
N HIS A 197 -16.09 -0.36 -14.82
CA HIS A 197 -14.75 -0.46 -15.40
C HIS A 197 -14.59 -1.62 -16.39
N SER A 198 -15.57 -2.52 -16.48
CA SER A 198 -15.48 -3.68 -17.36
C SER A 198 -15.73 -3.29 -18.82
N SER A 199 -14.81 -3.68 -19.70
CA SER A 199 -14.97 -3.51 -21.15
C SER A 199 -15.82 -4.59 -21.81
N ILE A 200 -16.19 -5.63 -21.06
CA ILE A 200 -17.00 -6.77 -21.50
C ILE A 200 -18.13 -7.04 -20.49
N PRO A 201 -19.19 -7.77 -20.87
CA PRO A 201 -20.19 -8.22 -19.92
C PRO A 201 -19.55 -8.94 -18.73
N LEU A 202 -19.83 -8.45 -17.52
CA LEU A 202 -19.26 -8.96 -16.27
C LEU A 202 -20.36 -9.51 -15.36
N GLU A 203 -20.25 -10.79 -15.03
CA GLU A 203 -21.05 -11.41 -13.98
C GLU A 203 -20.36 -11.23 -12.62
N THR A 204 -21.13 -10.78 -11.63
CA THR A 204 -20.64 -10.53 -10.26
C THR A 204 -21.47 -11.34 -9.27
N ALA A 205 -20.81 -12.04 -8.36
CA ALA A 205 -21.47 -12.75 -7.26
C ALA A 205 -20.84 -12.36 -5.91
N ILE A 206 -21.67 -12.08 -4.91
CA ILE A 206 -21.22 -11.83 -3.53
C ILE A 206 -21.73 -12.97 -2.66
N PHE A 207 -20.82 -13.75 -2.09
CA PHE A 207 -21.10 -14.83 -1.15
C PHE A 207 -21.05 -14.28 0.26
N TYR A 208 -22.19 -14.24 0.95
CA TYR A 208 -22.33 -13.65 2.28
C TYR A 208 -23.15 -14.53 3.21
N ILE A 209 -23.00 -14.29 4.52
CA ILE A 209 -23.86 -14.85 5.56
C ILE A 209 -25.04 -13.90 5.79
N ASP A 210 -24.72 -12.64 6.13
CA ASP A 210 -25.66 -11.53 6.24
C ASP A 210 -25.07 -10.31 5.51
N ILE A 211 -25.93 -9.47 4.92
CA ILE A 211 -25.53 -8.15 4.42
C ILE A 211 -25.72 -7.12 5.54
N ARG A 212 -24.66 -6.36 5.84
CA ARG A 212 -24.67 -5.26 6.82
C ARG A 212 -24.20 -3.97 6.13
N THR A 213 -25.15 -3.13 5.74
CA THR A 213 -24.92 -1.84 5.05
C THR A 213 -25.35 -0.67 5.91
#